data_AF-A0A142XKS1-F1
#
_entry.id   AF-A0A142XKS1-F1
#
_cell.length_a   1.000
_cell.length_b   1.000
_cell.length_c   1.000
_cell.angle_alpha   90.00
_cell.angle_beta   90.00
_cell.angle_gamma   90.00
#
_symmetry.space_group_name_H-M   'P 1'
#
loop_
_entity.id
_entity.type
_entity.pdbx_description
1 polymer ?
#
loop_
_entity_poly.entity_id
_entity_poly.type
_entity_poly.pdbx_seq_one_letter_code
_entity_poly.pdbx_strand_id
1 'polypeptide(L)'
;MPLAQDFAQDHQGRRFADVMNDTRISFPAILTFFEDAARQQRLVDSELHHDRPALAGVVRELEHRQDVDQFFRTNDGHVTTRFRQAVGVVVRIIMESKGWRTTGRKGSLGVRAKVPSRTTTAGAYHNTGGLAVWFTRAERYELVAGSPFRSVEDRAAEIELTTGTMAFE
;
A
#
# COMPACT_ATOMS: atom_id res chain seq x y z
N MET A 1 -15.63 15.14 3.60
CA MET A 1 -15.56 15.53 2.19
C MET A 1 -15.48 14.26 1.36
N PRO A 2 -15.91 14.24 0.09
CA PRO A 2 -15.71 13.10 -0.80
C PRO A 2 -14.21 12.85 -1.00
N LEU A 3 -13.80 11.57 -1.06
CA LEU A 3 -12.38 11.20 -1.13
C LEU A 3 -11.72 11.73 -2.41
N ALA A 4 -12.50 11.86 -3.49
CA ALA A 4 -12.04 12.46 -4.74
C ALA A 4 -11.63 13.94 -4.56
N GLN A 5 -12.36 14.69 -3.74
CA GLN A 5 -12.03 16.08 -3.46
C GLN A 5 -10.78 16.17 -2.60
N ASP A 6 -10.68 15.33 -1.55
CA ASP A 6 -9.50 15.29 -0.68
C ASP A 6 -8.24 14.92 -1.49
N PHE A 7 -8.36 13.95 -2.40
CA PHE A 7 -7.28 13.57 -3.32
C PHE A 7 -6.86 14.71 -4.25
N ALA A 8 -7.82 15.41 -4.87
CA ALA A 8 -7.53 16.52 -5.76
C ALA A 8 -6.95 17.75 -5.02
N GLN A 9 -7.28 17.92 -3.74
CA GLN A 9 -6.77 19.03 -2.93
C GLN A 9 -5.46 18.72 -2.23
N ASP A 10 -5.12 17.44 -2.05
CA ASP A 10 -3.87 17.02 -1.41
C ASP A 10 -2.61 17.35 -2.25
N HIS A 11 -1.54 17.76 -1.56
CA HIS A 11 -0.27 18.17 -2.16
C HIS A 11 0.42 17.07 -3.00
N GLN A 12 0.29 15.79 -2.63
CA GLN A 12 0.80 14.68 -3.44
C GLN A 12 -0.25 14.19 -4.43
N GLY A 13 -1.53 14.16 -4.04
CA GLY A 13 -2.64 13.74 -4.91
C GLY A 13 -2.73 14.57 -6.18
N ARG A 14 -2.53 15.90 -6.09
CA ARG A 14 -2.43 16.80 -7.26
C ARG A 14 -1.38 16.38 -8.27
N ARG A 15 -0.29 15.74 -7.85
CA ARG A 15 0.78 15.26 -8.75
C ARG A 15 0.35 14.08 -9.60
N PHE A 16 -0.78 13.44 -9.28
CA PHE A 16 -1.36 12.30 -9.97
C PHE A 16 -2.70 12.65 -10.66
N ALA A 17 -2.94 13.92 -10.97
CA ALA A 17 -4.13 14.35 -11.69
C ALA A 17 -4.27 13.71 -13.08
N ASP A 18 -3.16 13.29 -13.69
CA ASP A 18 -3.15 12.51 -14.93
C ASP A 18 -3.78 11.12 -14.76
N VAL A 19 -3.64 10.48 -13.59
CA VAL A 19 -4.23 9.17 -13.29
C VAL A 19 -5.77 9.26 -13.24
N MET A 20 -6.31 10.41 -12.83
CA MET A 20 -7.76 10.65 -12.85
C MET A 20 -8.37 10.58 -14.26
N ASN A 21 -7.55 10.86 -15.28
CA ASN A 21 -7.96 10.91 -16.68
C ASN A 21 -7.46 9.71 -17.50
N ASP A 22 -6.90 8.69 -16.85
CA ASP A 22 -6.41 7.49 -17.54
C ASP A 22 -7.60 6.70 -18.11
N THR A 23 -7.59 6.46 -19.42
CA THR A 23 -8.66 5.70 -20.09
C THR A 23 -8.49 4.20 -19.95
N ARG A 24 -7.32 3.72 -19.50
CA ARG A 24 -7.03 2.29 -19.29
C ARG A 24 -7.61 1.76 -17.99
N ILE A 25 -7.90 2.63 -17.02
CA ILE A 25 -8.48 2.28 -15.73
C ILE A 25 -9.22 3.46 -15.12
N SER A 26 -10.43 3.22 -14.59
CA SER A 26 -11.21 4.29 -13.93
C SER A 26 -10.70 4.54 -12.51
N PHE A 27 -9.79 5.49 -12.35
CA PHE A 27 -9.36 5.91 -11.01
C PHE A 27 -10.50 6.48 -10.15
N PRO A 28 -11.51 7.20 -10.68
CA PRO A 28 -12.72 7.54 -9.93
C PRO A 28 -13.42 6.32 -9.31
N ALA A 29 -13.51 5.20 -10.04
CA ALA A 29 -14.09 3.98 -9.49
C ALA A 29 -13.23 3.32 -8.39
N ILE A 30 -11.92 3.59 -8.39
CA ILE A 30 -11.01 3.20 -7.30
C ILE A 30 -11.22 4.09 -6.07
N LEU A 31 -11.42 5.40 -6.26
CA LEU A 31 -11.75 6.31 -5.16
C LEU A 31 -13.08 5.90 -4.50
N THR A 32 -14.12 5.63 -5.28
CA THR A 32 -15.40 5.11 -4.76
C THR A 32 -15.23 3.76 -4.04
N PHE A 33 -14.33 2.89 -4.51
CA PHE A 33 -14.01 1.66 -3.79
C PHE A 33 -13.50 1.96 -2.36
N PHE A 34 -12.63 2.95 -2.20
CA PHE A 34 -12.06 3.35 -0.91
C PHE A 34 -12.96 4.25 -0.04
N GLU A 35 -14.06 4.77 -0.57
CA GLU A 35 -15.05 5.56 0.21
C GLU A 35 -15.88 4.69 1.17
N ASP A 36 -15.92 3.38 0.95
CA ASP A 36 -16.64 2.45 1.82
C ASP A 36 -16.03 2.38 3.23
N ALA A 37 -16.85 2.69 4.24
CA ALA A 37 -16.41 2.76 5.63
C ALA A 37 -15.85 1.44 6.17
N ALA A 38 -16.42 0.29 5.76
CA ALA A 38 -15.96 -1.01 6.19
C ALA A 38 -14.59 -1.36 5.61
N ARG A 39 -14.31 -0.97 4.36
CA ARG A 39 -12.97 -1.07 3.74
C ARG A 39 -11.98 -0.17 4.44
N GLN A 40 -12.34 1.07 4.73
CA GLN A 40 -11.44 1.98 5.45
C GLN A 40 -11.13 1.47 6.87
N GLN A 41 -12.10 0.83 7.55
CA GLN A 41 -11.85 0.19 8.83
C GLN A 41 -10.85 -0.96 8.70
N ARG A 42 -10.96 -1.79 7.66
CA ARG A 42 -9.98 -2.86 7.40
C ARG A 42 -8.56 -2.34 7.14
N LEU A 43 -8.40 -1.13 6.58
CA LEU A 43 -7.09 -0.49 6.46
C LEU A 43 -6.47 -0.23 7.83
N VAL A 44 -7.27 0.30 8.76
CA VAL A 44 -6.85 0.55 10.15
C VAL A 44 -6.55 -0.75 10.87
N ASP A 45 -7.45 -1.75 10.76
CA ASP A 45 -7.29 -3.03 11.44
C ASP A 45 -6.04 -3.79 10.96
N SER A 46 -5.67 -3.62 9.69
CA SER A 46 -4.43 -4.20 9.16
C SER A 46 -3.19 -3.70 9.91
N GLU A 47 -3.10 -2.39 10.17
CA GLU A 47 -1.98 -1.83 10.93
C GLU A 47 -2.10 -2.15 12.41
N LEU A 48 -3.29 -1.98 12.98
CA LEU A 48 -3.51 -2.06 14.43
C LEU A 48 -3.49 -3.49 14.98
N HIS A 49 -4.10 -4.44 14.27
CA HIS A 49 -4.32 -5.79 14.77
C HIS A 49 -3.47 -6.86 14.09
N HIS A 50 -3.03 -6.60 12.86
CA HIS A 50 -2.32 -7.61 12.06
C HIS A 50 -0.86 -7.28 11.81
N ASP A 51 -0.40 -6.11 12.24
CA ASP A 51 0.96 -5.61 12.00
C ASP A 51 1.35 -5.71 10.53
N ARG A 52 0.41 -5.33 9.65
CA ARG A 52 0.56 -5.39 8.20
C ARG A 52 0.29 -4.01 7.59
N PRO A 53 0.97 -3.67 6.49
CA PRO A 53 0.72 -2.40 5.80
C PRO A 53 -0.76 -2.19 5.52
N ALA A 54 -1.26 -0.98 5.75
CA ALA A 54 -2.70 -0.65 5.69
C ALA A 54 -3.44 -1.25 4.47
N LEU A 55 -2.87 -1.16 3.27
CA LEU A 55 -3.52 -1.68 2.05
C LEU A 55 -3.81 -3.19 2.12
N ALA A 56 -3.07 -3.97 2.91
CA ALA A 56 -3.27 -5.40 3.04
C ALA A 56 -4.69 -5.77 3.51
N GLY A 57 -5.38 -4.87 4.22
CA GLY A 57 -6.78 -5.06 4.64
C GLY A 57 -7.79 -5.13 3.48
N VAL A 58 -7.44 -4.63 2.30
CA VAL A 58 -8.36 -4.56 1.13
C VAL A 58 -7.72 -4.97 -0.20
N VAL A 59 -6.40 -5.21 -0.24
CA VAL A 59 -5.67 -5.40 -1.50
C VAL A 59 -6.21 -6.55 -2.35
N ARG A 60 -6.61 -7.66 -1.72
CA ARG A 60 -7.19 -8.80 -2.44
C ARG A 60 -8.52 -8.43 -3.07
N GLU A 61 -9.40 -7.76 -2.33
CA GLU A 61 -10.70 -7.33 -2.85
C GLU A 61 -10.54 -6.33 -4.02
N LEU A 62 -9.59 -5.41 -3.89
CA LEU A 62 -9.26 -4.44 -4.93
C LEU A 62 -8.77 -5.12 -6.21
N GLU A 63 -7.89 -6.13 -6.08
CA GLU A 63 -7.36 -6.91 -7.21
C GLU A 63 -8.39 -7.86 -7.83
N HIS A 64 -9.45 -8.25 -7.11
CA HIS A 64 -10.52 -9.09 -7.67
C HIS A 64 -11.46 -8.31 -8.60
N ARG A 65 -11.38 -6.97 -8.61
CA ARG A 65 -12.13 -6.19 -9.60
C ARG A 65 -11.55 -6.43 -10.98
N GLN A 66 -12.44 -6.70 -11.95
CA GLN A 66 -12.04 -7.05 -13.31
C GLN A 66 -11.23 -5.95 -14.01
N ASP A 67 -11.58 -4.69 -13.78
CA ASP A 67 -10.87 -3.54 -14.35
C ASP A 67 -9.43 -3.43 -13.81
N VAL A 68 -9.24 -3.66 -12.51
CA VAL A 68 -7.93 -3.65 -11.86
C VAL A 68 -7.08 -4.83 -12.31
N ASP A 69 -7.64 -6.05 -12.27
CA ASP A 69 -6.95 -7.27 -12.72
C ASP A 69 -6.53 -7.15 -14.19
N GLN A 70 -7.44 -6.73 -15.08
CA GLN A 70 -7.15 -6.53 -16.49
C GLN A 70 -6.05 -5.48 -16.68
N PHE A 71 -6.15 -4.33 -16.00
CA PHE A 71 -5.14 -3.27 -16.09
C PHE A 71 -3.74 -3.79 -15.74
N PHE A 72 -3.59 -4.57 -14.67
CA PHE A 72 -2.29 -5.14 -14.29
C PHE A 72 -1.82 -6.28 -15.19
N ARG A 73 -2.73 -7.01 -15.84
CA ARG A 73 -2.36 -8.08 -16.80
C ARG A 73 -1.90 -7.53 -18.14
N THR A 74 -2.49 -6.44 -18.60
CA THR A 74 -2.23 -5.90 -19.96
C THR A 74 -1.19 -4.79 -20.00
N ASN A 75 -0.73 -4.29 -18.85
CA ASN A 75 0.21 -3.18 -18.76
C ASN A 75 1.44 -3.54 -17.93
N ASP A 76 2.60 -3.02 -18.33
CA ASP A 76 3.86 -3.30 -17.65
C ASP A 76 4.11 -2.44 -16.39
N GLY A 77 5.26 -2.62 -15.77
CA GLY A 77 5.67 -1.87 -14.58
C GLY A 77 5.78 -0.36 -14.83
N HIS A 78 6.18 0.08 -16.02
CA HIS A 78 6.32 1.51 -16.32
C HIS A 78 4.94 2.20 -16.35
N VAL A 79 3.96 1.56 -16.99
CA VAL A 79 2.60 2.07 -17.06
C VAL A 79 1.91 2.02 -15.69
N THR A 80 2.04 0.90 -14.97
CA THR A 80 1.28 0.68 -13.73
C THR A 80 1.88 1.42 -12.52
N THR A 81 3.11 1.91 -12.58
CA THR A 81 3.78 2.56 -11.43
C THR A 81 3.03 3.79 -10.93
N ARG A 82 2.57 4.67 -11.83
CA ARG A 82 1.85 5.89 -11.41
C ARG A 82 0.53 5.56 -10.71
N PHE A 83 -0.21 4.59 -11.23
CA PHE A 83 -1.43 4.09 -10.59
C PHE A 83 -1.15 3.56 -9.18
N ARG A 84 -0.11 2.73 -9.01
CA ARG A 84 0.29 2.20 -7.69
C ARG A 84 0.61 3.30 -6.69
N GLN A 85 1.33 4.33 -7.14
CA GLN A 85 1.68 5.48 -6.30
C GLN A 85 0.44 6.29 -5.91
N ALA A 86 -0.47 6.53 -6.85
CA ALA A 86 -1.74 7.21 -6.60
C ALA A 86 -2.59 6.45 -5.57
N VAL A 87 -2.69 5.12 -5.68
CA VAL A 87 -3.33 4.27 -4.65
C VAL A 87 -2.66 4.44 -3.28
N GLY A 88 -1.33 4.50 -3.24
CA GLY A 88 -0.59 4.77 -2.00
C GLY A 88 -0.96 6.12 -1.36
N VAL A 89 -1.13 7.18 -2.17
CA VAL A 89 -1.58 8.49 -1.70
C VAL A 89 -3.01 8.42 -1.16
N VAL A 90 -3.91 7.70 -1.83
CA VAL A 90 -5.29 7.49 -1.35
C VAL A 90 -5.29 6.84 0.03
N VAL A 91 -4.52 5.76 0.21
CA VAL A 91 -4.40 5.09 1.51
C VAL A 91 -3.89 6.05 2.57
N ARG A 92 -2.85 6.85 2.26
CA ARG A 92 -2.31 7.84 3.19
C ARG A 92 -3.36 8.86 3.62
N ILE A 93 -4.09 9.46 2.68
CA ILE A 93 -5.15 10.44 2.97
C ILE A 93 -6.19 9.85 3.92
N ILE A 94 -6.62 8.60 3.67
CA ILE A 94 -7.59 7.91 4.52
C ILE A 94 -7.02 7.68 5.92
N MET A 95 -5.79 7.16 6.03
CA MET A 95 -5.15 6.88 7.31
C MET A 95 -4.93 8.17 8.12
N GLU A 96 -4.46 9.24 7.49
CA GLU A 96 -4.28 10.55 8.12
C GLU A 96 -5.60 11.15 8.63
N SER A 97 -6.67 11.03 7.84
CA SER A 97 -8.01 11.46 8.28
C SER A 97 -8.52 10.70 9.52
N LYS A 98 -7.97 9.51 9.79
CA LYS A 98 -8.27 8.69 10.97
C LYS A 98 -7.27 8.89 12.12
N GLY A 99 -6.43 9.91 12.05
CA GLY A 99 -5.48 10.25 13.12
C GLY A 99 -4.21 9.41 13.09
N TRP A 100 -3.85 8.82 11.95
CA TRP A 100 -2.58 8.12 11.77
C TRP A 100 -1.56 9.03 11.09
N ARG A 101 -0.27 8.74 11.27
CA ARG A 101 0.81 9.38 10.52
C ARG A 101 1.74 8.34 9.92
N THR A 102 2.34 8.69 8.79
CA THR A 102 3.36 7.85 8.14
C THR A 102 4.60 7.76 9.01
N THR A 103 5.16 6.56 9.15
CA THR A 103 6.40 6.33 9.93
C THR A 103 7.67 6.67 9.13
N GLY A 104 7.57 6.94 7.83
CA GLY A 104 8.69 7.09 6.90
C GLY A 104 9.35 5.75 6.55
N ARG A 105 8.86 4.63 7.11
CA ARG A 105 9.37 3.28 6.83
C ARG A 105 8.70 2.75 5.57
N LYS A 106 9.25 3.14 4.42
CA LYS A 106 8.88 2.59 3.11
C LYS A 106 10.01 1.74 2.58
N GLY A 107 9.74 0.48 2.26
CA GLY A 107 10.71 -0.32 1.50
C GLY A 107 10.68 0.03 0.01
N SER A 108 11.70 -0.41 -0.72
CA SER A 108 11.79 -0.20 -2.16
C SER A 108 10.52 -0.68 -2.88
N LEU A 109 9.91 0.21 -3.68
CA LEU A 109 8.74 -0.12 -4.50
C LEU A 109 9.13 -1.18 -5.55
N GLY A 110 8.75 -2.42 -5.30
CA GLY A 110 8.94 -3.55 -6.19
C GLY A 110 10.18 -4.40 -5.87
N VAL A 111 10.06 -5.70 -6.14
CA VAL A 111 11.21 -6.56 -6.36
C VAL A 111 11.68 -6.26 -7.77
N ARG A 112 12.84 -5.62 -7.93
CA ARG A 112 13.44 -5.49 -9.27
C ARG A 112 13.60 -6.92 -9.81
N ALA A 113 12.93 -7.23 -10.92
CA ALA A 113 13.20 -8.47 -11.63
C ALA A 113 14.73 -8.62 -11.81
N LYS A 114 15.29 -9.79 -11.52
CA LYS A 114 16.69 -10.07 -11.84
C LYS A 114 16.83 -9.89 -13.35
N VAL A 115 17.50 -8.84 -13.77
CA VAL A 115 17.83 -8.61 -15.18
C VAL A 115 18.66 -9.82 -15.63
N PRO A 116 18.27 -10.55 -16.69
CA PRO A 116 19.13 -11.55 -17.29
C PRO A 116 20.48 -10.90 -17.63
N SER A 117 21.59 -11.57 -17.33
CA SER A 117 22.91 -11.00 -17.61
C SER A 117 23.02 -10.67 -19.11
N ARG A 118 23.49 -9.44 -19.42
CA ARG A 118 23.70 -8.87 -20.78
C ARG A 118 22.52 -8.20 -21.49
N THR A 119 21.61 -7.51 -20.81
CA THR A 119 20.65 -6.60 -21.51
C THR A 119 20.47 -5.28 -20.78
N THR A 120 20.77 -4.17 -21.47
CA THR A 120 20.59 -2.78 -21.01
C THR A 120 19.32 -2.13 -21.57
N THR A 121 18.46 -2.91 -22.24
CA THR A 121 17.22 -2.42 -22.87
C THR A 121 16.23 -1.93 -21.82
N ALA A 122 15.87 -0.64 -21.90
CA ALA A 122 14.73 -0.09 -21.18
C ALA A 122 13.46 -0.85 -21.60
N GLY A 123 12.83 -1.58 -20.67
CA GLY A 123 11.71 -2.49 -20.94
C GLY A 123 11.90 -3.93 -20.45
N ALA A 124 13.13 -4.34 -20.08
CA ALA A 124 13.40 -5.64 -19.46
C ALA A 124 12.93 -5.77 -17.99
N TYR A 125 12.32 -4.71 -17.45
CA TYR A 125 11.79 -4.66 -16.08
C TYR A 125 10.37 -5.19 -16.05
N HIS A 126 10.22 -6.52 -16.11
CA HIS A 126 8.93 -7.15 -15.89
C HIS A 126 8.66 -7.20 -14.38
N ASN A 127 8.20 -6.09 -13.81
CA ASN A 127 7.53 -6.16 -12.52
C ASN A 127 6.09 -6.65 -12.74
N THR A 128 5.96 -7.93 -13.10
CA THR A 128 4.67 -8.62 -13.23
C THR A 128 4.15 -8.94 -11.83
N GLY A 129 2.94 -8.45 -11.51
CA GLY A 129 2.29 -8.69 -10.22
C GLY A 129 1.32 -7.57 -9.86
N GLY A 130 0.21 -7.91 -9.22
CA GLY A 130 -0.78 -6.93 -8.76
C GLY A 130 -0.24 -5.99 -7.65
N LEU A 131 -1.12 -5.19 -7.06
CA LEU A 131 -0.83 -4.36 -5.88
C LEU A 131 -0.26 -5.17 -4.70
N ALA A 132 -0.74 -6.38 -4.43
CA ALA A 132 -0.36 -7.17 -3.27
C ALA A 132 1.15 -7.44 -3.20
N VAL A 133 1.77 -7.78 -4.32
CA VAL A 133 3.22 -8.01 -4.42
C VAL A 133 4.02 -6.75 -4.08
N TRP A 134 3.51 -5.59 -4.53
CA TRP A 134 4.18 -4.31 -4.39
C TRP A 134 4.00 -3.65 -3.03
N PHE A 135 2.89 -3.94 -2.34
CA PHE A 135 2.57 -3.35 -1.05
C PHE A 135 3.06 -4.17 0.15
N THR A 136 3.75 -5.29 -0.09
CA THR A 136 4.46 -6.04 0.97
C THR A 136 5.47 -5.20 1.75
N ARG A 137 6.00 -4.13 1.15
CA ARG A 137 6.93 -3.17 1.78
C ARG A 137 6.39 -1.73 1.77
N ALA A 138 5.07 -1.58 1.75
CA ALA A 138 4.45 -0.27 1.74
C ALA A 138 4.70 0.51 3.04
N GLU A 139 4.40 1.81 2.96
CA GLU A 139 4.46 2.73 4.09
C GLU A 139 3.70 2.16 5.30
N ARG A 140 4.34 2.19 6.47
CA ARG A 140 3.72 1.84 7.75
C ARG A 140 3.21 3.08 8.45
N TYR A 141 2.14 2.91 9.23
CA TYR A 141 1.50 4.01 9.94
C TYR A 141 1.56 3.80 11.45
N GLU A 142 1.62 4.91 12.18
CA GLU A 142 1.46 4.92 13.63
C GLU A 142 0.32 5.85 14.04
N LEU A 143 -0.45 5.44 15.04
CA LEU A 143 -1.56 6.22 15.55
C LEU A 143 -1.01 7.42 16.35
N VAL A 144 -1.46 8.64 16.02
CA VAL A 144 -0.96 9.87 16.67
C VAL A 144 -1.26 9.89 18.17
N ALA A 145 -2.39 9.31 18.58
CA ALA A 145 -2.76 9.17 19.99
C ALA A 145 -1.93 8.11 20.75
N GLY A 146 -1.00 7.42 20.08
CA GLY A 146 -0.30 6.25 20.59
C GLY A 146 -1.11 4.97 20.35
N SER A 147 -0.44 3.90 19.94
CA SER A 147 -1.10 2.61 19.77
C SER A 147 -1.48 2.04 21.15
N PRO A 148 -2.75 1.62 21.37
CA PRO A 148 -3.12 0.93 22.60
C PRO A 148 -2.52 -0.49 22.69
N PHE A 149 -2.00 -1.01 21.58
CA PHE A 149 -1.42 -2.35 21.49
C PHE A 149 0.08 -2.28 21.14
N ARG A 150 0.88 -3.18 21.71
CA ARG A 150 2.29 -3.39 21.32
C ARG A 150 2.36 -4.03 19.93
N SER A 151 3.39 -3.72 19.14
CA SER A 151 3.58 -4.33 17.82
C SER A 151 3.87 -5.83 17.94
N VAL A 152 3.67 -6.60 16.87
CA VAL A 152 4.00 -8.03 16.86
C VAL A 152 5.51 -8.22 16.93
N GLU A 153 6.28 -7.34 16.30
CA GLU A 153 7.75 -7.30 16.40
C GLU A 153 8.21 -7.11 17.85
N ASP A 154 7.66 -6.15 18.59
CA ASP A 154 8.03 -5.91 20.00
C ASP A 154 7.71 -7.14 20.87
N ARG A 155 6.56 -7.78 20.63
CA ARG A 155 6.15 -8.99 21.34
C ARG A 155 7.03 -10.19 20.99
N ALA A 156 7.43 -10.32 19.72
CA ALA A 156 8.32 -11.38 19.27
C ALA A 156 9.72 -11.22 19.91
N ALA A 157 10.27 -10.01 19.92
CA ALA A 157 11.56 -9.71 20.54
C ALA A 157 11.56 -9.99 22.07
N GLU A 158 10.48 -9.66 22.76
CA GLU A 158 10.30 -9.99 24.19
C GLU A 158 10.27 -11.50 24.44
N ILE A 159 9.55 -12.26 23.59
CA ILE A 159 9.52 -13.73 23.68
C ILE A 159 10.90 -14.32 23.43
N GLU A 160 11.63 -13.83 22.42
CA GLU A 160 13.00 -14.26 22.13
C GLU A 160 13.97 -13.96 23.29
N LEU A 161 13.89 -12.76 23.88
CA LEU A 161 14.67 -12.38 25.07
C LEU A 161 14.34 -13.27 26.27
N THR A 162 13.06 -13.51 26.55
CA THR A 162 12.62 -14.32 27.70
C THR A 162 13.01 -15.78 27.53
N THR A 163 12.87 -16.33 26.32
CA THR A 163 13.24 -17.72 26.00
C THR A 163 14.76 -17.90 25.99
N GLY A 164 15.50 -16.89 25.53
CA GLY A 164 16.96 -16.86 25.59
C GLY A 164 17.48 -16.86 27.02
N THR A 165 16.88 -16.07 27.93
CA THR A 165 17.28 -16.03 29.34
C THR A 165 17.03 -17.36 30.06
N MET A 166 15.93 -18.06 29.77
CA MET A 166 15.66 -19.39 30.35
C MET A 166 16.51 -20.53 29.77
N ALA A 167 17.28 -20.29 28.70
CA ALA A 167 18.19 -21.29 28.13
C ALA A 167 19.61 -21.24 28.77
N PHE A 168 19.89 -20.25 29.61
CA PHE A 168 21.17 -20.04 30.31
C PHE A 168 21.10 -20.25 31.83
N GLU A 169 19.96 -20.69 32.37
CA GLU A 169 19.78 -21.17 33.75
C GLU A 169 19.65 -22.70 33.78
#